data_AF-A0A1Y0ESH5-F1
#
_entry.id   AF-A0A1Y0ESH5-F1
#
_cell.length_a   1.000
_cell.length_b   1.000
_cell.length_c   1.000
_cell.angle_alpha   90.00
_cell.angle_beta   90.00
_cell.angle_gamma   90.00
#
_symmetry.space_group_name_H-M   'P 1'
#
loop_
_entity.id
_entity.type
_entity.pdbx_description
1 polymer ?
#
loop_
_entity_poly.entity_id
_entity_poly.type
_entity_poly.pdbx_seq_one_letter_code
_entity_poly.pdbx_strand_id
1 'polypeptide(L)'
;MLKWALSPWRKRRAARRKAGRTADYRLARDRNHALALAHPMAFHAVAGGFADRPLMQLDDGLVQLLRPLTLHHFGLRTDLSESAIHQQLPRLVKTRWFSQDLDQLTPADAPRDAMAFACARAAFFVRCAALLGWIDEALQWEVLALNASRARDCFSSWDDFAHAYVRGRNQWVDAGRSDALGHRIQDADLAKWLQAGWHPWGKWRWDEGR
;
A
#
# COMPACT_ATOMS: atom_id res chain seq x y z
N MET A 1 34.67 28.41 3.12
CA MET A 1 33.81 27.21 3.12
C MET A 1 32.82 27.28 4.28
N LEU A 2 31.60 27.80 4.08
CA LEU A 2 30.57 27.85 5.13
C LEU A 2 29.69 26.59 5.06
N LYS A 3 29.85 25.68 6.03
CA LYS A 3 28.98 24.51 6.20
C LYS A 3 27.66 24.99 6.82
N TRP A 4 26.60 25.07 6.02
CA TRP A 4 25.24 25.32 6.52
C TRP A 4 24.75 24.11 7.32
N ALA A 5 24.93 24.16 8.65
CA ALA A 5 24.25 23.25 9.55
C ALA A 5 22.75 23.61 9.59
N LEU A 6 21.92 22.84 8.89
CA LEU A 6 20.46 22.98 8.94
C LEU A 6 19.99 22.91 10.41
N SER A 7 19.27 23.94 10.86
CA SER A 7 18.83 24.04 12.25
C SER A 7 18.01 22.81 12.67
N PRO A 8 18.06 22.40 13.94
CA PRO A 8 17.30 21.27 14.47
C PRO A 8 15.80 21.33 14.17
N TRP A 9 15.25 22.55 13.99
CA TRP A 9 13.87 22.78 13.62
C TRP A 9 13.57 22.44 12.16
N ARG A 10 14.50 22.72 11.22
CA ARG A 10 14.38 22.30 9.82
C ARG A 10 14.56 20.79 9.66
N LYS A 11 15.45 20.16 10.44
CA LYS A 11 15.57 18.69 10.50
C LYS A 11 14.30 18.05 11.07
N ARG A 12 13.72 18.59 12.15
CA ARG A 12 12.41 18.17 12.67
C ARG A 12 11.31 18.38 11.64
N ARG A 13 11.26 19.50 10.92
CA ARG A 13 10.26 19.76 9.87
C ARG A 13 10.42 18.86 8.64
N ALA A 14 11.65 18.53 8.25
CA ALA A 14 11.94 17.57 7.17
C ALA A 14 11.59 16.14 7.59
N ALA A 15 11.94 15.72 8.81
CA ALA A 15 11.49 14.46 9.41
C ALA A 15 9.95 14.42 9.56
N ARG A 16 9.33 15.57 9.84
CA ARG A 16 7.87 15.72 9.92
C ARG A 16 7.18 15.66 8.55
N ARG A 17 7.82 16.13 7.47
CA ARG A 17 7.38 15.96 6.06
C ARG A 17 7.59 14.54 5.55
N LYS A 18 8.53 13.79 6.14
CA LYS A 18 8.75 12.36 5.86
C LYS A 18 7.76 11.45 6.58
N ALA A 19 7.06 11.97 7.60
CA ALA A 19 5.95 11.26 8.21
C ALA A 19 4.77 11.31 7.23
N GLY A 20 4.48 10.21 6.53
CA GLY A 20 3.18 9.97 5.91
C GLY A 20 2.14 9.91 7.03
N ARG A 21 1.47 11.02 7.30
CA ARG A 21 0.53 11.12 8.43
C ARG A 21 -0.88 10.86 7.94
N THR A 22 -1.77 10.58 8.89
CA THR A 22 -3.21 10.79 8.70
C THR A 22 -3.58 12.17 8.11
N ALA A 23 -2.73 13.19 8.20
CA ALA A 23 -2.93 14.50 7.58
C ALA A 23 -2.75 14.51 6.04
N ASP A 24 -2.14 13.46 5.49
CA ASP A 24 -1.95 13.30 4.05
C ASP A 24 -3.13 12.56 3.41
N TYR A 25 -4.11 12.11 4.19
CA TYR A 25 -5.33 11.49 3.71
C TYR A 25 -6.41 12.57 3.53
N ARG A 26 -6.58 13.01 2.29
CA ARG A 26 -7.47 14.13 1.94
C ARG A 26 -8.62 13.75 1.02
N LEU A 27 -8.86 12.46 0.81
CA LEU A 27 -9.98 11.96 0.03
C LEU A 27 -11.23 11.79 0.91
N ALA A 28 -12.31 11.30 0.30
CA ALA A 28 -13.48 10.84 1.05
C ALA A 28 -13.10 9.75 2.06
N ARG A 29 -13.89 9.62 3.14
CA ARG A 29 -13.53 8.80 4.31
C ARG A 29 -13.37 7.33 3.96
N ASP A 30 -14.28 6.78 3.17
CA ASP A 30 -14.27 5.42 2.62
C ASP A 30 -12.99 5.15 1.79
N ARG A 31 -12.64 6.09 0.89
CA ARG A 31 -11.45 6.01 0.04
C ARG A 31 -10.16 6.05 0.86
N ASN A 32 -10.11 6.96 1.83
CA ASN A 32 -8.99 7.04 2.78
C ASN A 32 -8.83 5.75 3.57
N HIS A 33 -9.94 5.16 4.03
CA HIS A 33 -9.93 3.92 4.78
C HIS A 33 -9.44 2.74 3.92
N ALA A 34 -9.90 2.63 2.67
CA ALA A 34 -9.42 1.62 1.73
C ALA A 34 -7.91 1.74 1.47
N LEU A 35 -7.40 2.97 1.30
CA LEU A 35 -5.97 3.23 1.13
C LEU A 35 -5.16 3.03 2.43
N ALA A 36 -5.78 3.16 3.61
CA ALA A 36 -5.07 2.93 4.88
C ALA A 36 -4.60 1.47 5.03
N LEU A 37 -5.21 0.50 4.36
CA LEU A 37 -4.73 -0.89 4.33
C LEU A 37 -3.28 -0.99 3.85
N ALA A 38 -2.87 -0.12 2.92
CA ALA A 38 -1.54 -0.11 2.32
C ALA A 38 -0.56 0.86 3.01
N HIS A 39 -0.94 1.48 4.14
CA HIS A 39 -0.17 2.61 4.68
C HIS A 39 1.31 2.32 4.90
N PRO A 40 1.74 1.20 5.52
CA PRO A 40 3.16 0.93 5.68
C PRO A 40 3.91 0.81 4.35
N MET A 41 3.30 0.18 3.34
CA MET A 41 3.90 0.05 2.01
C MET A 41 4.03 1.42 1.32
N ALA A 42 2.94 2.21 1.36
CA ALA A 42 2.91 3.55 0.79
C ALA A 42 3.93 4.48 1.46
N PHE A 43 4.09 4.39 2.78
CA PHE A 43 5.04 5.18 3.55
C PHE A 43 6.49 4.95 3.09
N HIS A 44 6.84 3.71 2.76
CA HIS A 44 8.20 3.37 2.32
C HIS A 44 8.44 3.66 0.84
N ALA A 45 7.41 3.52 0.00
CA ALA A 45 7.56 3.55 -1.46
C ALA A 45 7.16 4.87 -2.13
N VAL A 46 6.24 5.64 -1.54
CA VAL A 46 5.59 6.78 -2.20
C VAL A 46 5.66 8.03 -1.30
N ALA A 47 6.55 8.96 -1.62
CA ALA A 47 6.64 10.21 -0.89
C ALA A 47 5.49 11.17 -1.26
N GLY A 48 4.53 11.36 -0.35
CA GLY A 48 3.63 12.53 -0.34
C GLY A 48 2.48 12.55 -1.35
N GLY A 49 1.99 11.40 -1.83
CA GLY A 49 0.93 11.38 -2.87
C GLY A 49 -0.08 10.23 -2.82
N PHE A 50 0.14 9.22 -1.96
CA PHE A 50 -0.69 8.00 -1.98
C PHE A 50 -2.18 8.29 -1.68
N ALA A 51 -2.46 9.16 -0.70
CA ALA A 51 -3.82 9.51 -0.25
C ALA A 51 -4.14 11.02 -0.25
N ASP A 52 -3.25 11.87 -0.79
CA ASP A 52 -3.36 13.34 -0.69
C ASP A 52 -4.21 13.96 -1.81
N ARG A 53 -4.18 13.41 -3.04
CA ARG A 53 -4.84 14.08 -4.19
C ARG A 53 -5.49 13.12 -5.18
N PRO A 54 -6.48 13.61 -5.98
CA PRO A 54 -7.10 12.85 -7.05
C PRO A 54 -6.07 12.21 -7.99
N LEU A 55 -5.09 12.97 -8.50
CA LEU A 55 -3.93 12.47 -9.24
C LEU A 55 -2.74 13.42 -9.04
N MET A 56 -1.68 12.93 -8.40
CA MET A 56 -0.37 13.57 -8.42
C MET A 56 0.29 13.27 -9.77
N GLN A 57 1.00 14.22 -10.37
CA GLN A 57 2.02 13.88 -11.36
C GLN A 57 3.17 13.24 -10.61
N LEU A 58 3.31 11.92 -10.77
CA LEU A 58 4.49 11.19 -10.28
C LEU A 58 5.72 11.80 -10.94
N ASP A 59 6.76 12.07 -10.17
CA ASP A 59 8.05 12.41 -10.77
C ASP A 59 8.63 11.18 -11.50
N ASP A 60 9.52 11.44 -12.47
CA ASP A 60 10.10 10.38 -13.30
C ASP A 60 10.81 9.29 -12.47
N GLY A 61 11.43 9.67 -11.35
CA GLY A 61 12.10 8.72 -10.47
C GLY A 61 11.12 7.74 -9.82
N LEU A 62 9.98 8.25 -9.34
CA LEU A 62 8.91 7.44 -8.76
C LEU A 62 8.21 6.59 -9.81
N VAL A 63 8.03 7.08 -11.05
CA VAL A 63 7.52 6.27 -12.17
C VAL A 63 8.45 5.09 -12.46
N GLN A 64 9.77 5.34 -12.56
CA GLN A 64 10.77 4.29 -12.80
C GLN A 64 10.80 3.24 -11.68
N LEU A 65 10.55 3.66 -10.43
CA LEU A 65 10.42 2.74 -9.30
C LEU A 65 9.13 1.90 -9.37
N LEU A 66 7.97 2.55 -9.53
CA LEU A 66 6.67 1.90 -9.40
C LEU A 66 6.30 1.02 -10.59
N ARG A 67 6.75 1.37 -11.81
CA ARG A 67 6.43 0.63 -13.02
C ARG A 67 6.72 -0.86 -12.91
N PRO A 68 7.99 -1.30 -12.73
CA PRO A 68 8.30 -2.73 -12.74
C PRO A 68 7.63 -3.47 -11.60
N LEU A 69 7.49 -2.84 -10.43
CA LEU A 69 6.83 -3.43 -9.26
C LEU A 69 5.34 -3.70 -9.52
N THR A 70 4.66 -2.71 -10.11
CA THR A 70 3.23 -2.80 -10.40
C THR A 70 2.96 -3.83 -11.48
N LEU A 71 3.75 -3.83 -12.58
CA LEU A 71 3.62 -4.84 -13.63
C LEU A 71 3.86 -6.25 -13.10
N HIS A 72 4.95 -6.43 -12.33
CA HIS A 72 5.28 -7.73 -11.76
C HIS A 72 4.17 -8.26 -10.83
N HIS A 73 3.59 -7.40 -9.98
CA HIS A 73 2.49 -7.79 -9.10
C HIS A 73 1.31 -8.38 -9.90
N PHE A 74 0.91 -7.75 -11.00
CA PHE A 74 -0.17 -8.24 -11.87
C PHE A 74 0.26 -9.34 -12.86
N GLY A 75 1.46 -9.90 -12.70
CA GLY A 75 1.98 -10.98 -13.55
C GLY A 75 2.32 -10.54 -14.98
N LEU A 76 2.50 -9.23 -15.21
CA LEU A 76 2.92 -8.68 -16.50
C LEU A 76 4.45 -8.58 -16.58
N ARG A 77 4.99 -8.68 -17.80
CA ARG A 77 6.41 -8.42 -18.04
C ARG A 77 6.70 -6.94 -17.80
N THR A 78 7.87 -6.66 -17.23
CA THR A 78 8.27 -5.29 -16.87
C THR A 78 8.67 -4.42 -18.08
N ASP A 79 8.90 -5.05 -19.24
CA ASP A 79 9.33 -4.44 -20.50
C ASP A 79 8.15 -4.14 -21.47
N LEU A 80 6.90 -4.35 -21.05
CA LEU A 80 5.74 -4.07 -21.90
C LEU A 80 5.67 -2.59 -22.32
N SER A 81 5.19 -2.36 -23.55
CA SER A 81 4.87 -1.00 -24.02
C SER A 81 3.66 -0.43 -23.29
N GLU A 82 3.56 0.91 -23.21
CA GLU A 82 2.37 1.58 -22.63
C GLU A 82 1.07 1.07 -23.25
N SER A 83 1.03 0.98 -24.58
CA SER A 83 -0.15 0.51 -25.31
C SER A 83 -0.59 -0.90 -24.88
N ALA A 84 0.35 -1.82 -24.66
CA ALA A 84 0.05 -3.18 -24.21
C ALA A 84 -0.43 -3.18 -22.75
N ILE A 85 0.15 -2.33 -21.89
CA ILE A 85 -0.27 -2.20 -20.50
C ILE A 85 -1.72 -1.71 -20.42
N HIS A 86 -2.07 -0.64 -21.16
CA HIS A 86 -3.43 -0.10 -21.21
C HIS A 86 -4.45 -1.11 -21.77
N GLN A 87 -4.05 -2.02 -22.66
CA GLN A 87 -4.92 -3.07 -23.18
C GLN A 87 -5.13 -4.24 -22.20
N GLN A 88 -4.12 -4.60 -21.40
CA GLN A 88 -4.14 -5.82 -20.60
C GLN A 88 -4.49 -5.58 -19.13
N LEU A 89 -3.91 -4.54 -18.52
CA LEU A 89 -3.95 -4.34 -17.09
C LEU A 89 -5.36 -4.13 -16.51
N PRO A 90 -6.26 -3.32 -17.12
CA PRO A 90 -7.60 -3.12 -16.56
C PRO A 90 -8.38 -4.43 -16.37
N ARG A 91 -8.25 -5.37 -17.32
CA ARG A 91 -8.89 -6.68 -17.24
C ARG A 91 -8.30 -7.52 -16.09
N LEU A 92 -6.98 -7.52 -15.93
CA LEU A 92 -6.31 -8.25 -14.85
C LEU A 92 -6.69 -7.69 -13.49
N VAL A 93 -6.67 -6.36 -13.34
CA VAL A 93 -7.13 -5.65 -12.13
C VAL A 93 -8.56 -6.03 -11.81
N LYS A 94 -9.47 -6.07 -12.78
CA LYS A 94 -10.88 -6.43 -12.54
C LYS A 94 -11.10 -7.90 -12.16
N THR A 95 -10.32 -8.81 -12.72
CA THR A 95 -10.62 -10.27 -12.66
C THR A 95 -9.72 -11.08 -11.73
N ARG A 96 -8.58 -10.53 -11.29
CA ARG A 96 -7.58 -11.29 -10.51
C ARG A 96 -7.10 -10.64 -9.23
N TRP A 97 -7.49 -9.39 -8.96
CA TRP A 97 -7.05 -8.65 -7.76
C TRP A 97 -7.28 -9.42 -6.44
N PHE A 98 -8.32 -10.25 -6.38
CA PHE A 98 -8.72 -10.95 -5.16
C PHE A 98 -7.94 -12.24 -4.90
N SER A 99 -7.42 -12.91 -5.93
CA SER A 99 -6.67 -14.17 -5.77
C SER A 99 -5.15 -13.95 -5.76
N GLN A 100 -4.72 -12.77 -6.22
CA GLN A 100 -3.31 -12.40 -6.24
C GLN A 100 -2.67 -12.52 -4.86
N ASP A 101 -1.47 -13.09 -4.82
CA ASP A 101 -0.71 -13.49 -3.62
C ASP A 101 -1.30 -14.66 -2.80
N LEU A 102 -2.59 -14.98 -2.94
CA LEU A 102 -3.21 -16.11 -2.25
C LEU A 102 -3.08 -17.43 -3.01
N ASP A 103 -3.01 -17.38 -4.35
CA ASP A 103 -2.83 -18.56 -5.20
C ASP A 103 -1.47 -19.26 -4.99
N GLN A 104 -0.53 -18.62 -4.28
CA GLN A 104 0.83 -19.13 -4.01
C GLN A 104 1.01 -19.63 -2.57
N LEU A 105 -0.07 -19.75 -1.81
CA LEU A 105 0.00 -20.27 -0.44
C LEU A 105 0.34 -21.76 -0.44
N THR A 106 1.17 -22.13 0.52
CA THR A 106 1.55 -23.50 0.83
C THR A 106 0.86 -23.94 2.12
N PRO A 107 0.84 -25.25 2.44
CA PRO A 107 0.29 -25.74 3.70
C PRO A 107 0.95 -25.16 4.96
N ALA A 108 2.15 -24.58 4.85
CA ALA A 108 2.86 -23.96 5.96
C ALA A 108 2.43 -22.50 6.22
N ASP A 109 1.73 -21.87 5.28
CA ASP A 109 1.29 -20.48 5.42
C ASP A 109 0.01 -20.39 6.24
N ALA A 110 -0.12 -19.32 7.03
CA ALA A 110 -1.36 -18.97 7.72
C ALA A 110 -2.25 -18.18 6.74
N PRO A 111 -3.42 -18.72 6.30
CA PRO A 111 -4.23 -18.09 5.26
C PRO A 111 -4.80 -16.73 5.69
N ARG A 112 -5.14 -16.58 6.96
CA ARG A 112 -5.66 -15.32 7.51
C ARG A 112 -4.59 -14.22 7.49
N ASP A 113 -3.36 -14.54 7.87
CA ASP A 113 -2.26 -13.58 7.85
C ASP A 113 -1.89 -13.23 6.40
N ALA A 114 -1.92 -14.21 5.50
CA ALA A 114 -1.77 -13.99 4.07
C ALA A 114 -2.83 -13.03 3.52
N MET A 115 -4.09 -13.18 3.96
CA MET A 115 -5.20 -12.32 3.55
C MET A 115 -4.96 -10.86 3.92
N ALA A 116 -4.46 -10.57 5.13
CA ALA A 116 -4.14 -9.20 5.53
C ALA A 116 -3.06 -8.60 4.62
N PHE A 117 -2.01 -9.37 4.34
CA PHE A 117 -0.92 -8.94 3.48
C PHE A 117 -1.37 -8.74 2.02
N ALA A 118 -2.16 -9.66 1.47
CA ALA A 118 -2.76 -9.54 0.15
C ALA A 118 -3.70 -8.33 0.04
N CYS A 119 -4.48 -8.03 1.08
CA CYS A 119 -5.33 -6.82 1.12
C CYS A 119 -4.49 -5.54 1.07
N ALA A 120 -3.38 -5.48 1.82
CA ALA A 120 -2.46 -4.33 1.78
C ALA A 120 -1.81 -4.17 0.40
N ARG A 121 -1.33 -5.27 -0.21
CA ARG A 121 -0.72 -5.25 -1.55
C ARG A 121 -1.70 -4.85 -2.64
N ALA A 122 -2.91 -5.41 -2.62
CA ALA A 122 -3.97 -5.02 -3.56
C ALA A 122 -4.27 -3.52 -3.46
N ALA A 123 -4.42 -2.99 -2.24
CA ALA A 123 -4.64 -1.56 -2.05
C ALA A 123 -3.48 -0.70 -2.58
N PHE A 124 -2.24 -1.14 -2.35
CA PHE A 124 -1.05 -0.45 -2.82
C PHE A 124 -0.97 -0.43 -4.36
N PHE A 125 -0.99 -1.60 -5.00
CA PHE A 125 -0.71 -1.72 -6.42
C PHE A 125 -1.86 -1.28 -7.33
N VAL A 126 -3.12 -1.41 -6.88
CA VAL A 126 -4.26 -0.82 -7.61
C VAL A 126 -4.13 0.70 -7.61
N ARG A 127 -3.74 1.31 -6.47
CA ARG A 127 -3.49 2.75 -6.41
C ARG A 127 -2.30 3.16 -7.26
N CYS A 128 -1.21 2.38 -7.29
CA CYS A 128 -0.08 2.63 -8.18
C CYS A 128 -0.47 2.56 -9.66
N ALA A 129 -1.26 1.56 -10.08
CA ALA A 129 -1.72 1.44 -11.46
C ALA A 129 -2.53 2.68 -11.91
N ALA A 130 -3.37 3.21 -11.04
CA ALA A 130 -4.12 4.43 -11.32
C ALA A 130 -3.25 5.69 -11.32
N LEU A 131 -2.29 5.81 -10.39
CA LEU A 131 -1.33 6.92 -10.37
C LEU A 131 -0.42 6.95 -11.60
N LEU A 132 -0.12 5.77 -12.17
CA LEU A 132 0.60 5.61 -13.43
C LEU A 132 -0.29 5.83 -14.67
N GLY A 133 -1.59 6.08 -14.47
CA GLY A 133 -2.55 6.33 -15.54
C GLY A 133 -3.04 5.09 -16.29
N TRP A 134 -2.70 3.88 -15.83
CA TRP A 134 -2.99 2.65 -16.57
C TRP A 134 -4.41 2.10 -16.36
N ILE A 135 -5.08 2.52 -15.30
CA ILE A 135 -6.49 2.24 -15.05
C ILE A 135 -7.22 3.54 -14.74
N ASP A 136 -8.51 3.59 -15.07
CA ASP A 136 -9.35 4.73 -14.75
C ASP A 136 -9.72 4.78 -13.25
N GLU A 137 -10.23 5.94 -12.83
CA GLU A 137 -10.61 6.20 -11.44
C GLU A 137 -11.78 5.30 -10.99
N ALA A 138 -12.72 4.98 -11.88
CA ALA A 138 -13.89 4.18 -11.53
C ALA A 138 -13.48 2.75 -11.16
N LEU A 139 -12.67 2.11 -12.01
CA LEU A 139 -12.12 0.77 -11.76
C LEU A 139 -11.26 0.75 -10.50
N GLN A 140 -10.43 1.77 -10.28
CA GLN A 140 -9.62 1.88 -9.07
C GLN A 140 -10.49 1.84 -7.81
N TRP A 141 -11.51 2.68 -7.73
CA TRP A 141 -12.34 2.76 -6.53
C TRP A 141 -13.28 1.57 -6.36
N GLU A 142 -13.77 0.97 -7.44
CA GLU A 142 -14.52 -0.29 -7.40
C GLU A 142 -13.70 -1.39 -6.70
N VAL A 143 -12.47 -1.62 -7.17
CA VAL A 143 -11.60 -2.66 -6.59
C VAL A 143 -11.16 -2.32 -5.17
N LEU A 144 -10.81 -1.06 -4.89
CA LEU A 144 -10.41 -0.64 -3.55
C LEU A 144 -11.56 -0.78 -2.52
N ALA A 145 -12.79 -0.48 -2.92
CA ALA A 145 -13.96 -0.64 -2.06
C ALA A 145 -14.23 -2.13 -1.76
N LEU A 146 -14.17 -3.00 -2.77
CA LEU A 146 -14.32 -4.45 -2.61
C LEU A 146 -13.21 -5.04 -1.72
N ASN A 147 -11.97 -4.63 -1.93
CA ASN A 147 -10.84 -5.04 -1.12
C ASN A 147 -10.97 -4.58 0.35
N ALA A 148 -11.46 -3.36 0.57
CA ALA A 148 -11.75 -2.87 1.92
C ALA A 148 -12.88 -3.64 2.60
N SER A 149 -13.92 -4.05 1.86
CA SER A 149 -14.96 -4.93 2.39
C SER A 149 -14.38 -6.27 2.80
N ARG A 150 -13.60 -6.91 1.93
CA ARG A 150 -12.92 -8.18 2.20
C ARG A 150 -12.08 -8.12 3.48
N ALA A 151 -11.32 -7.04 3.67
CA ALA A 151 -10.56 -6.85 4.91
C ALA A 151 -11.49 -6.76 6.14
N ARG A 152 -12.59 -5.99 6.07
CA ARG A 152 -13.56 -5.89 7.17
C ARG A 152 -14.25 -7.21 7.51
N ASP A 153 -14.48 -8.06 6.51
CA ASP A 153 -15.10 -9.36 6.74
C ASP A 153 -14.14 -10.36 7.42
N CYS A 154 -12.83 -10.14 7.28
CA CYS A 154 -11.78 -11.01 7.83
C CYS A 154 -11.17 -10.53 9.15
N PHE A 155 -11.25 -9.22 9.44
CA PHE A 155 -10.58 -8.56 10.57
C PHE A 155 -11.52 -7.65 11.34
N SER A 156 -11.32 -7.59 12.65
CA SER A 156 -12.22 -6.92 13.59
C SER A 156 -11.76 -5.50 13.98
N SER A 157 -10.50 -5.18 13.75
CA SER A 157 -9.89 -3.89 14.10
C SER A 157 -8.62 -3.62 13.30
N TRP A 158 -8.12 -2.38 13.35
CA TRP A 158 -6.80 -2.05 12.83
C TRP A 158 -5.67 -2.80 13.54
N ASP A 159 -5.81 -3.06 14.85
CA ASP A 159 -4.84 -3.83 15.62
C ASP A 159 -4.76 -5.28 15.11
N ASP A 160 -5.93 -5.92 14.97
CA ASP A 160 -6.06 -7.29 14.45
C ASP A 160 -5.53 -7.40 13.01
N PHE A 161 -5.91 -6.47 12.13
CA PHE A 161 -5.39 -6.38 10.77
C PHE A 161 -3.87 -6.18 10.74
N ALA A 162 -3.33 -5.29 11.56
CA ALA A 162 -1.92 -4.94 11.55
C ALA A 162 -1.02 -6.09 12.03
N HIS A 163 -1.43 -6.81 13.08
CA HIS A 163 -0.73 -8.01 13.52
C HIS A 163 -0.76 -9.11 12.45
N ALA A 164 -1.92 -9.34 11.83
CA ALA A 164 -2.04 -10.30 10.74
C ALA A 164 -1.19 -9.89 9.51
N TYR A 165 -1.16 -8.60 9.17
CA TYR A 165 -0.35 -8.05 8.09
C TYR A 165 1.15 -8.30 8.33
N VAL A 166 1.65 -8.05 9.54
CA VAL A 166 3.08 -8.27 9.85
C VAL A 166 3.45 -9.74 9.74
N ARG A 167 2.63 -10.65 10.30
CA ARG A 167 2.85 -12.10 10.16
C ARG A 167 2.75 -12.55 8.70
N GLY A 168 1.78 -12.03 7.96
CA GLY A 168 1.57 -12.29 6.54
C GLY A 168 2.73 -11.82 5.66
N ARG A 169 3.31 -10.66 6.00
CA ARG A 169 4.54 -10.17 5.37
C ARG A 169 5.72 -11.08 5.67
N ASN A 170 5.88 -11.45 6.94
CA ASN A 170 7.02 -12.26 7.37
C ASN A 170 6.98 -13.66 6.74
N GLN A 171 5.83 -14.33 6.69
CA GLN A 171 5.73 -15.63 5.97
C GLN A 171 6.02 -15.49 4.47
N TRP A 172 5.63 -14.36 3.85
CA TRP A 172 5.91 -14.11 2.43
C TRP A 172 7.41 -14.06 2.17
N VAL A 173 8.12 -13.31 3.01
CA VAL A 173 9.59 -13.20 2.98
C VAL A 173 10.25 -14.55 3.26
N ASP A 174 9.71 -15.33 4.19
CA ASP A 174 10.30 -16.61 4.65
C ASP A 174 10.19 -17.70 3.60
N ALA A 175 9.12 -17.66 2.81
CA ALA A 175 8.97 -18.48 1.62
C ALA A 175 9.82 -18.00 0.42
N GLY A 176 10.63 -16.94 0.58
CA GLY A 176 11.49 -16.40 -0.48
C GLY A 176 10.71 -15.77 -1.64
N ARG A 177 9.46 -15.36 -1.42
CA ARG A 177 8.61 -14.83 -2.48
C ARG A 177 9.03 -13.40 -2.83
N SER A 178 9.08 -13.10 -4.13
CA SER A 178 9.51 -11.81 -4.66
C SER A 178 8.66 -10.67 -4.09
N ASP A 179 9.32 -9.71 -3.46
CA ASP A 179 8.72 -8.45 -3.02
C ASP A 179 9.80 -7.38 -2.85
N ALA A 180 9.98 -6.59 -3.90
CA ALA A 180 10.98 -5.52 -3.93
C ALA A 180 10.64 -4.30 -3.06
N LEU A 181 9.49 -4.31 -2.36
CA LEU A 181 9.11 -3.25 -1.43
C LEU A 181 9.41 -3.58 0.02
N GLY A 182 9.96 -4.74 0.36
CA GLY A 182 10.11 -4.96 1.79
C GLY A 182 11.09 -5.95 2.33
N HIS A 183 11.23 -5.69 3.60
CA HIS A 183 12.00 -6.34 4.62
C HIS A 183 11.00 -6.96 5.60
N ARG A 184 11.49 -7.82 6.48
CA ARG A 184 10.70 -8.25 7.64
C ARG A 184 10.31 -7.02 8.46
N ILE A 185 9.07 -7.00 8.93
CA ILE A 185 8.61 -5.98 9.87
C ILE A 185 8.81 -6.54 11.27
N GLN A 186 9.46 -5.74 12.12
CA GLN A 186 9.70 -6.09 13.52
C GLN A 186 8.49 -5.67 14.36
N ASP A 187 8.21 -6.42 15.42
CA ASP A 187 7.11 -6.10 16.36
C ASP A 187 7.25 -4.70 16.97
N ALA A 188 8.49 -4.23 17.16
CA ALA A 188 8.77 -2.89 17.64
C ALA A 188 8.28 -1.79 16.69
N ASP A 189 8.25 -2.03 15.38
CA ASP A 189 7.74 -1.07 14.40
C ASP A 189 6.22 -1.10 14.35
N LEU A 190 5.62 -2.29 14.45
CA LEU A 190 4.17 -2.46 14.60
C LEU A 190 3.64 -1.73 15.84
N ALA A 191 4.29 -1.91 16.99
CA ALA A 191 3.90 -1.24 18.23
C ALA A 191 3.94 0.29 18.09
N LYS A 192 4.96 0.83 17.40
CA LYS A 192 5.03 2.28 17.11
C LYS A 192 3.87 2.73 16.23
N TRP A 193 3.47 1.95 15.23
CA TRP A 193 2.36 2.31 14.34
C TRP A 193 1.02 2.34 15.09
N LEU A 194 0.75 1.33 15.91
CA LEU A 194 -0.51 1.21 16.65
C LEU A 194 -0.65 2.27 17.76
N GLN A 195 0.44 2.71 18.36
CA GLN A 195 0.43 3.77 19.39
C GLN A 195 0.52 5.18 18.81
N ALA A 196 0.82 5.31 17.52
CA ALA A 196 1.05 6.59 16.88
C ALA A 196 -0.24 7.26 16.41
N GLY A 197 -0.57 8.42 16.98
CA GLY A 197 -1.64 9.30 16.46
C GLY A 197 -1.35 9.90 15.06
N TRP A 198 -0.20 9.61 14.46
CA TRP A 198 0.11 9.98 13.07
C TRP A 198 -0.16 8.85 12.08
N HIS A 199 -0.20 7.60 12.52
CA HIS A 199 -0.44 6.44 11.66
C HIS A 199 -1.95 6.15 11.61
N PRO A 200 -2.54 5.84 10.44
CA PRO A 200 -3.98 5.59 10.36
C PRO A 200 -4.41 4.43 11.27
N TRP A 201 -3.63 3.35 11.34
CA TRP A 201 -3.94 2.19 12.18
C TRP A 201 -3.96 2.50 13.69
N GLY A 202 -3.21 3.51 14.15
CA GLY A 202 -3.21 3.93 15.56
C GLY A 202 -4.15 5.08 15.88
N LYS A 203 -4.71 5.75 14.86
CA LYS A 203 -5.54 6.95 15.04
C LYS A 203 -7.01 6.73 14.72
N TRP A 204 -7.30 6.01 13.64
CA TRP A 204 -8.65 5.86 13.12
C TRP A 204 -9.34 4.67 13.73
N ARG A 205 -10.67 4.71 13.78
CA ARG A 205 -11.43 3.52 14.11
C ARG A 205 -11.57 2.63 12.88
N TRP A 206 -11.69 1.33 13.12
CA TRP A 206 -11.89 0.34 12.06
C TRP A 206 -13.22 0.52 11.32
N ASP A 207 -14.25 0.97 12.03
CA ASP A 207 -15.61 1.13 11.51
C ASP A 207 -15.89 2.49 10.85
N GLU A 208 -14.91 3.40 10.84
CA GLU A 208 -15.06 4.74 10.29
C GLU A 208 -15.25 4.75 8.76
N GLY A 209 -14.83 3.72 8.03
CA GLY A 209 -14.91 3.66 6.56
C GLY A 209 -16.27 3.29 5.95
N ARG A 210 -17.36 3.37 6.73
CA ARG A 210 -18.75 3.15 6.28
C ARG A 210 -19.42 4.44 5.81
#